data_AF-A0ABD1S336-F1
#
_entry.id   AF-A0ABD1S336-F1
#
_cell.length_a   1.000
_cell.length_b   1.000
_cell.length_c   1.000
_cell.angle_alpha   90.00
_cell.angle_beta   90.00
_cell.angle_gamma   90.00
#
_symmetry.space_group_name_H-M   'P 1'
#
loop_
_entity.id
_entity.type
_entity.pdbx_description
1 polymer ?
#
loop_
_entity_poly.entity_id
_entity_poly.type
_entity_poly.pdbx_seq_one_letter_code
_entity_poly.pdbx_strand_id
1 'polypeptide(L)'
;MPPPPDVGPSRRNNLGGLELATDLTYIVATVASPTTLDTNTNNSSARLIASGKSAAIHKDLFVNWRENLLKTISSELVYHLTHIMIKLFDSHCHLQDPRIFNVAPKLIREAIDTGVIHFAVNGVSEKDWHLVKEMSDSYPCVVPNFGLHPWFISDRTGNWLNTLKKFLEATPSAAVGEIGLDKGSIGRQIDFTAQVEIFREQLQLAKKLKRPASVHCVRAFGDLLEIMKSTGPFPAGVVLHSYMGSAEMVPELSRLGAYFSFSGFLMSMKERKAKKMLKSIPPEKILLETDAPDALPKASKSDSLILIERKVSVAEELLDCGENSPSNNDNAADNTCHDESGASELPEVNLNHPANIHHVLAYTANLLEMSKEQLADVTYRNAVRLFSYEGSKLLQEA
;
A
#
# COMPACT_ATOMS: atom_id res chain seq x y z
N MET A 1 -18.41 -24.43 -51.95
CA MET A 1 -19.48 -24.97 -51.08
C MET A 1 -19.00 -26.31 -50.53
N PRO A 2 -19.03 -26.49 -49.21
CA PRO A 2 -20.28 -26.84 -48.53
C PRO A 2 -20.66 -25.83 -47.42
N PRO A 3 -21.94 -25.79 -47.03
CA PRO A 3 -22.40 -25.02 -45.87
C PRO A 3 -22.04 -25.72 -44.55
N PRO A 4 -21.85 -24.99 -43.45
CA PRO A 4 -21.75 -25.58 -42.12
C PRO A 4 -23.13 -26.00 -41.60
N PRO A 5 -23.21 -27.03 -40.74
CA PRO A 5 -24.46 -27.46 -40.14
C PRO A 5 -24.91 -26.50 -39.03
N ASP A 6 -26.21 -26.32 -38.94
CA ASP A 6 -26.89 -25.44 -38.00
C ASP A 6 -27.40 -26.22 -36.76
N VAL A 7 -27.55 -25.45 -35.68
CA VAL A 7 -28.36 -25.60 -34.46
C VAL A 7 -27.82 -26.37 -33.24
N GLY A 8 -27.59 -25.60 -32.17
CA GLY A 8 -27.75 -26.00 -30.77
C GLY A 8 -27.32 -24.89 -29.79
N PRO A 9 -28.20 -24.36 -28.91
CA PRO A 9 -27.92 -23.13 -28.17
C PRO A 9 -26.99 -23.39 -26.97
N SER A 10 -25.81 -22.76 -26.96
CA SER A 10 -24.95 -22.71 -25.79
C SER A 10 -25.46 -21.65 -24.81
N ARG A 11 -25.69 -22.09 -23.57
CA ARG A 11 -26.12 -21.31 -22.40
C ARG A 11 -25.32 -20.00 -22.26
N ARG A 12 -26.03 -18.86 -22.28
CA ARG A 12 -25.55 -17.59 -21.74
C ARG A 12 -25.63 -17.67 -20.21
N ASN A 13 -24.48 -17.63 -19.54
CA ASN A 13 -24.41 -17.34 -18.12
C ASN A 13 -24.25 -15.83 -17.92
N ASN A 14 -25.30 -15.22 -17.36
CA ASN A 14 -25.35 -14.05 -16.48
C ASN A 14 -24.27 -12.96 -16.62
N LEU A 15 -24.61 -11.90 -17.35
CA LEU A 15 -24.21 -10.52 -17.04
C LEU A 15 -25.19 -9.99 -15.98
N GLY A 16 -24.84 -10.11 -14.70
CA GLY A 16 -25.68 -9.70 -13.56
C GLY A 16 -24.99 -8.69 -12.63
N GLY A 17 -24.05 -7.89 -13.14
CA GLY A 17 -23.24 -6.99 -12.32
C GLY A 17 -23.26 -5.51 -12.71
N LEU A 18 -23.85 -5.15 -13.86
CA LEU A 18 -23.78 -3.77 -14.37
C LEU A 18 -25.06 -2.95 -14.17
N GLU A 19 -26.22 -3.57 -13.91
CA GLU A 19 -27.47 -2.83 -13.69
C GLU A 19 -27.60 -2.25 -12.26
N LEU A 20 -26.94 -2.85 -11.26
CA LEU A 20 -27.02 -2.41 -9.86
C LEU A 20 -26.31 -1.07 -9.58
N ALA A 21 -25.26 -0.75 -10.33
CA ALA A 21 -24.50 0.50 -10.15
C ALA A 21 -25.25 1.73 -10.70
N THR A 22 -26.00 1.55 -11.79
CA THR A 22 -26.85 2.59 -12.37
C THR A 22 -28.06 2.93 -11.49
N ASP A 23 -28.65 1.94 -10.82
CA ASP A 23 -29.77 2.17 -9.90
C ASP A 23 -29.35 2.88 -8.60
N LEU A 24 -28.15 2.59 -8.07
CA LEU A 24 -27.64 3.22 -6.85
C LEU A 24 -27.36 4.72 -7.02
N THR A 25 -26.91 5.13 -8.20
CA THR A 25 -26.67 6.56 -8.49
C THR A 25 -27.98 7.34 -8.63
N TYR A 26 -29.03 6.69 -9.15
CA TYR A 26 -30.37 7.26 -9.29
C TYR A 26 -31.06 7.46 -7.92
N ILE A 27 -30.86 6.53 -6.99
CA ILE A 27 -31.40 6.64 -5.63
C ILE A 27 -30.75 7.81 -4.88
N VAL A 28 -29.44 8.03 -5.00
CA VAL A 28 -28.74 9.14 -4.33
C VAL A 28 -29.14 10.50 -4.92
N ALA A 29 -29.35 10.60 -6.24
CA ALA A 29 -29.76 11.85 -6.90
C ALA A 29 -31.18 12.31 -6.47
N THR A 30 -32.08 11.38 -6.16
CA THR A 30 -33.46 11.69 -5.76
C THR A 30 -33.57 12.16 -4.29
N VAL A 31 -32.51 11.97 -3.49
CA VAL A 31 -32.49 12.28 -2.05
C VAL A 31 -31.98 13.71 -1.77
N ALA A 32 -31.39 14.41 -2.74
CA ALA A 32 -30.64 15.65 -2.50
C ALA A 32 -31.22 16.96 -3.09
N SER A 33 -32.42 17.00 -3.68
CA SER A 33 -32.99 18.27 -4.18
C SER A 33 -34.52 18.35 -4.11
N PRO A 34 -35.09 19.21 -3.25
CA PRO A 34 -36.51 19.52 -3.28
C PRO A 34 -36.76 20.70 -4.21
N THR A 35 -36.49 20.60 -5.52
CA THR A 35 -37.06 21.48 -6.56
C THR A 35 -36.49 21.14 -7.94
N THR A 36 -37.40 20.84 -8.87
CA THR A 36 -37.33 20.84 -10.35
C THR A 36 -37.80 19.52 -10.96
N LEU A 37 -39.12 19.36 -11.05
CA LEU A 37 -39.73 18.47 -12.01
C LEU A 37 -39.89 19.25 -13.32
N ASP A 38 -39.00 18.98 -14.27
CA ASP A 38 -39.10 19.44 -15.64
C ASP A 38 -40.27 18.71 -16.32
N THR A 39 -41.25 19.48 -16.76
CA THR A 39 -42.49 19.00 -17.38
C THR A 39 -42.26 18.73 -18.86
N ASN A 40 -41.57 17.65 -19.20
CA ASN A 40 -41.56 17.17 -20.58
C ASN A 40 -41.28 15.67 -20.69
N THR A 41 -42.21 14.85 -20.18
CA THR A 41 -42.34 13.46 -20.61
C THR A 41 -43.82 13.12 -20.80
N ASN A 42 -44.18 12.81 -22.05
CA ASN A 42 -45.46 12.22 -22.42
C ASN A 42 -45.52 10.79 -21.86
N ASN A 43 -46.05 10.63 -20.65
CA ASN A 43 -46.42 9.32 -20.15
C ASN A 43 -47.79 9.38 -19.48
N SER A 44 -48.69 8.51 -19.95
CA SER A 44 -50.15 8.54 -19.79
C SER A 44 -50.67 8.15 -18.40
N SER A 45 -49.91 8.43 -17.34
CA SER A 45 -50.29 8.17 -15.95
C SER A 45 -50.55 9.44 -15.14
N ALA A 46 -50.30 10.63 -15.72
CA ALA A 46 -50.50 11.93 -15.07
C ALA A 46 -51.92 12.49 -15.27
N ARG A 47 -52.95 11.75 -14.86
CA ARG A 47 -54.32 12.29 -14.69
C ARG A 47 -55.02 11.64 -13.52
N LEU A 48 -54.54 11.95 -12.32
CA LEU A 48 -55.31 11.89 -11.08
C LEU A 48 -54.45 12.55 -10.01
N ILE A 49 -54.55 13.88 -9.89
CA ILE A 49 -54.45 14.68 -8.66
C ILE A 49 -54.85 16.10 -9.11
N ALA A 50 -56.15 16.32 -9.25
CA ALA A 50 -56.76 17.62 -9.38
C ALA A 50 -57.96 17.67 -8.44
N SER A 51 -57.69 17.64 -7.13
CA SER A 51 -58.64 18.05 -6.09
C SER A 51 -57.88 18.24 -4.78
N GLY A 52 -57.84 19.48 -4.29
CA GLY A 52 -57.06 19.91 -3.13
C GLY A 52 -57.50 19.33 -1.79
N LYS A 53 -57.21 18.05 -1.53
CA LYS A 53 -57.28 17.43 -0.21
C LYS A 53 -56.21 16.33 -0.07
N SER A 54 -54.94 16.67 0.17
CA SER A 54 -53.94 15.67 0.60
C SER A 54 -52.65 16.28 1.17
N ALA A 55 -52.73 17.27 2.07
CA ALA A 55 -51.52 17.74 2.78
C ALA A 55 -51.20 16.88 4.03
N ALA A 56 -52.18 16.14 4.56
CA ALA A 56 -51.99 15.29 5.74
C ALA A 56 -51.59 13.85 5.38
N ILE A 57 -52.14 13.28 4.30
CA ILE A 57 -51.89 11.87 3.91
C ILE A 57 -50.46 11.69 3.35
N HIS A 58 -49.86 12.74 2.79
CA HIS A 58 -48.48 12.69 2.29
C HIS A 58 -47.40 12.68 3.38
N LYS A 59 -47.67 13.19 4.59
CA LYS A 59 -46.69 13.15 5.69
C LYS A 59 -46.61 11.75 6.29
N ASP A 60 -47.76 11.11 6.50
CA ASP A 60 -47.81 9.77 7.10
C ASP A 60 -47.30 8.69 6.15
N LEU A 61 -47.54 8.80 4.83
CA LEU A 61 -46.98 7.88 3.83
C LEU A 61 -45.46 8.04 3.68
N PHE A 62 -44.92 9.26 3.78
CA PHE A 62 -43.47 9.51 3.66
C PHE A 62 -42.70 9.08 4.91
N VAL A 63 -43.28 9.27 6.09
CA VAL A 63 -42.71 8.78 7.36
C VAL A 63 -42.77 7.25 7.43
N ASN A 64 -43.89 6.62 7.04
CA ASN A 64 -43.98 5.16 6.96
C ASN A 64 -43.07 4.57 5.89
N TRP A 65 -42.84 5.27 4.76
CA TRP A 65 -41.94 4.79 3.73
C TRP A 65 -40.48 4.85 4.17
N ARG A 66 -40.04 5.92 4.85
CA ARG A 66 -38.68 6.03 5.41
C ARG A 66 -38.44 4.98 6.52
N GLU A 67 -39.42 4.77 7.40
CA GLU A 67 -39.40 3.72 8.43
C GLU A 67 -39.36 2.32 7.82
N ASN A 68 -40.13 2.07 6.75
CA ASN A 68 -40.12 0.77 6.06
C ASN A 68 -38.87 0.56 5.20
N LEU A 69 -38.31 1.60 4.59
CA LEU A 69 -37.05 1.52 3.84
C LEU A 69 -35.90 1.13 4.79
N LEU A 70 -35.82 1.77 5.96
CA LEU A 70 -34.85 1.41 7.01
C LEU A 70 -35.07 0.00 7.60
N LYS A 71 -36.29 -0.54 7.53
CA LYS A 71 -36.62 -1.93 7.91
C LYS A 71 -36.40 -2.95 6.79
N THR A 72 -36.32 -2.51 5.53
CA THR A 72 -36.15 -3.37 4.33
C THR A 72 -34.68 -3.46 3.90
N ILE A 73 -33.88 -2.44 4.24
CA ILE A 73 -32.43 -2.47 4.11
C ILE A 73 -31.90 -3.48 5.15
N SER A 74 -31.34 -4.59 4.69
CA SER A 74 -30.65 -5.57 5.53
C SER A 74 -29.73 -4.86 6.52
N SER A 75 -29.60 -5.35 7.75
CA SER A 75 -28.64 -4.82 8.73
C SER A 75 -27.22 -4.71 8.15
N GLU A 76 -26.89 -5.54 7.17
CA GLU A 76 -25.64 -5.56 6.41
C GLU A 76 -25.50 -4.41 5.42
N LEU A 77 -26.61 -3.98 4.81
CA LEU A 77 -26.66 -2.83 3.91
C LEU A 77 -26.76 -1.53 4.71
N VAL A 78 -27.47 -1.51 5.84
CA VAL A 78 -27.38 -0.39 6.81
C VAL A 78 -25.96 -0.30 7.36
N TYR A 79 -25.30 -1.42 7.68
CA TYR A 79 -23.90 -1.45 8.11
C TYR A 79 -22.97 -0.89 7.03
N HIS A 80 -23.11 -1.30 5.77
CA HIS A 80 -22.34 -0.74 4.65
C HIS A 80 -22.65 0.74 4.35
N LEU A 81 -23.89 1.19 4.59
CA LEU A 81 -24.30 2.57 4.38
C LEU A 81 -23.96 3.50 5.57
N THR A 82 -23.77 2.95 6.78
CA THR A 82 -23.48 3.70 8.03
C THR A 82 -22.03 3.58 8.49
N HIS A 83 -21.34 2.49 8.14
CA HIS A 83 -19.89 2.39 8.28
C HIS A 83 -19.27 2.92 6.99
N ILE A 84 -18.72 4.12 7.05
CA ILE A 84 -17.72 4.57 6.09
C ILE A 84 -16.67 3.46 6.04
N MET A 85 -16.60 2.71 4.94
CA MET A 85 -15.55 1.73 4.74
C MET A 85 -14.23 2.47 4.90
N ILE A 86 -13.45 2.10 5.93
CA ILE A 86 -12.21 2.78 6.26
C ILE A 86 -11.30 2.68 5.03
N LYS A 87 -11.04 3.81 4.37
CA LYS A 87 -10.11 3.86 3.24
C LYS A 87 -8.70 3.97 3.77
N LEU A 88 -7.83 3.06 3.34
CA LEU A 88 -6.42 3.06 3.68
C LEU A 88 -5.57 3.12 2.42
N PHE A 89 -4.42 3.75 2.56
CA PHE A 89 -3.38 3.80 1.55
C PHE A 89 -2.15 3.15 2.19
N ASP A 90 -1.69 2.05 1.63
CA ASP A 90 -0.41 1.46 2.04
C ASP A 90 0.73 2.24 1.38
N SER A 91 1.31 3.19 2.11
CA SER A 91 2.28 4.13 1.54
C SER A 91 3.67 3.55 1.28
N HIS A 92 3.90 2.29 1.67
CA HIS A 92 5.13 1.57 1.40
C HIS A 92 4.96 0.05 1.55
N CYS A 93 5.18 -0.70 0.47
CA CYS A 93 5.27 -2.16 0.50
C CYS A 93 6.15 -2.70 -0.64
N HIS A 94 6.47 -3.99 -0.57
CA HIS A 94 7.31 -4.72 -1.54
C HIS A 94 6.57 -5.94 -2.10
N LEU A 95 5.44 -5.71 -2.79
CA LEU A 95 4.65 -6.78 -3.38
C LEU A 95 5.37 -7.52 -4.52
N GLN A 96 6.41 -6.91 -5.10
CA GLN A 96 7.29 -7.55 -6.07
C GLN A 96 8.33 -8.51 -5.44
N ASP A 97 8.45 -8.51 -4.11
CA ASP A 97 9.44 -9.31 -3.41
C ASP A 97 9.30 -10.81 -3.78
N PRO A 98 10.40 -11.50 -4.16
CA PRO A 98 10.35 -12.91 -4.57
C PRO A 98 9.67 -13.84 -3.56
N ARG A 99 9.70 -13.53 -2.26
CA ARG A 99 9.06 -14.31 -1.20
C ARG A 99 7.54 -14.36 -1.33
N ILE A 100 6.93 -13.34 -1.94
CA ILE A 100 5.47 -13.19 -2.04
C ILE A 100 4.95 -12.87 -3.44
N PHE A 101 5.81 -12.65 -4.43
CA PHE A 101 5.41 -12.23 -5.78
C PHE A 101 4.33 -13.12 -6.41
N ASN A 102 4.50 -14.44 -6.30
CA ASN A 102 3.56 -15.42 -6.88
C ASN A 102 2.16 -15.36 -6.25
N VAL A 103 2.04 -14.85 -5.03
CA VAL A 103 0.76 -14.70 -4.32
C VAL A 103 0.28 -13.25 -4.25
N ALA A 104 1.07 -12.27 -4.69
CA ALA A 104 0.75 -10.85 -4.65
C ALA A 104 -0.63 -10.49 -5.22
N PRO A 105 -1.10 -11.06 -6.37
CA PRO A 105 -2.46 -10.83 -6.85
C PRO A 105 -3.56 -11.16 -5.84
N LYS A 106 -3.36 -12.23 -5.07
CA LYS A 106 -4.29 -12.64 -4.00
C LYS A 106 -4.22 -11.65 -2.83
N LEU A 107 -3.01 -11.29 -2.40
CA LEU A 107 -2.80 -10.36 -1.29
C LEU A 107 -3.40 -8.98 -1.55
N ILE A 108 -3.25 -8.46 -2.78
CA ILE A 108 -3.84 -7.18 -3.20
C ILE A 108 -5.36 -7.21 -3.06
N ARG A 109 -6.00 -8.25 -3.59
CA ARG A 109 -7.47 -8.42 -3.50
C ARG A 109 -7.93 -8.52 -2.05
N GLU A 110 -7.29 -9.37 -1.25
CA GLU A 110 -7.66 -9.54 0.16
C GLU A 110 -7.47 -8.25 0.96
N ALA A 111 -6.43 -7.46 0.67
CA ALA A 111 -6.24 -6.16 1.30
C ALA A 111 -7.29 -5.13 0.86
N ILE A 112 -7.67 -5.11 -0.43
CA ILE A 112 -8.76 -4.26 -0.95
C ILE A 112 -10.09 -4.60 -0.25
N ASP A 113 -10.39 -5.88 -0.03
CA ASP A 113 -11.59 -6.31 0.67
C ASP A 113 -11.66 -5.80 2.13
N THR A 114 -10.52 -5.39 2.70
CA THR A 114 -10.45 -4.74 4.03
C THR A 114 -10.42 -3.21 3.99
N GLY A 115 -10.48 -2.59 2.82
CA GLY A 115 -10.47 -1.13 2.65
C GLY A 115 -9.12 -0.51 2.28
N VAL A 116 -8.09 -1.31 1.96
CA VAL A 116 -6.83 -0.78 1.39
C VAL A 116 -7.05 -0.47 -0.09
N ILE A 117 -7.14 0.81 -0.44
CA ILE A 117 -7.53 1.25 -1.78
C ILE A 117 -6.32 1.37 -2.71
N HIS A 118 -5.16 1.78 -2.18
CA HIS A 118 -3.96 2.06 -2.95
C HIS A 118 -2.70 1.53 -2.26
N PHE A 119 -1.70 1.17 -3.07
CA PHE A 119 -0.42 0.61 -2.63
C PHE A 119 0.73 1.34 -3.34
N ALA A 120 1.65 1.94 -2.59
CA ALA A 120 2.93 2.37 -3.12
C ALA A 120 3.92 1.20 -3.05
N VAL A 121 4.16 0.57 -4.20
CA VAL A 121 5.04 -0.60 -4.33
C VAL A 121 6.43 -0.12 -4.72
N ASN A 122 7.45 -0.48 -3.93
CA ASN A 122 8.81 0.05 -4.07
C ASN A 122 9.77 -0.99 -4.61
N GLY A 123 10.26 -0.77 -5.83
CA GLY A 123 11.38 -1.53 -6.38
C GLY A 123 12.69 -1.11 -5.71
N VAL A 124 13.58 -2.08 -5.47
CA VAL A 124 14.80 -1.86 -4.68
C VAL A 124 16.09 -1.99 -5.50
N SER A 125 16.02 -2.49 -6.74
CA SER A 125 17.19 -2.65 -7.60
C SER A 125 16.86 -2.73 -9.11
N GLU A 126 17.87 -2.62 -9.98
CA GLU A 126 17.69 -2.81 -11.43
C GLU A 126 17.01 -4.14 -11.80
N LYS A 127 17.11 -5.15 -10.93
CA LYS A 127 16.57 -6.49 -11.13
C LYS A 127 15.05 -6.56 -10.97
N ASP A 128 14.40 -5.63 -10.25
CA ASP A 128 12.98 -5.76 -9.89
C ASP A 128 12.06 -4.64 -10.42
N TRP A 129 12.61 -3.54 -10.94
CA TRP A 129 11.80 -2.41 -11.44
C TRP A 129 10.79 -2.81 -12.53
N HIS A 130 11.14 -3.78 -13.39
CA HIS A 130 10.23 -4.28 -14.42
C HIS A 130 9.00 -4.99 -13.83
N LEU A 131 9.16 -5.73 -12.73
CA LEU A 131 8.06 -6.39 -12.02
C LEU A 131 7.12 -5.37 -11.38
N VAL A 132 7.68 -4.32 -10.76
CA VAL A 132 6.89 -3.21 -10.18
C VAL A 132 6.13 -2.46 -11.26
N LYS A 133 6.74 -2.24 -12.43
CA LYS A 133 6.08 -1.63 -13.58
C LYS A 133 4.90 -2.50 -14.06
N GLU A 134 5.14 -3.78 -14.31
CA GLU A 134 4.11 -4.73 -14.79
C GLU A 134 2.95 -4.85 -13.80
N MET A 135 3.26 -4.89 -12.50
CA MET A 135 2.25 -4.88 -11.44
C MET A 135 1.43 -3.60 -11.49
N SER A 136 2.06 -2.45 -11.67
CA SER A 136 1.33 -1.19 -11.83
C SER A 136 0.46 -1.16 -13.08
N ASP A 137 0.92 -1.70 -14.21
CA ASP A 137 0.13 -1.77 -15.44
C ASP A 137 -1.10 -2.69 -15.27
N SER A 138 -0.96 -3.75 -14.47
CA SER A 138 -2.02 -4.74 -14.21
C SER A 138 -3.02 -4.30 -13.14
N TYR A 139 -2.58 -3.53 -12.14
CA TYR A 139 -3.39 -3.13 -10.99
C TYR A 139 -3.43 -1.60 -10.86
N PRO A 140 -4.56 -0.94 -11.21
CA PRO A 140 -4.69 0.52 -11.13
C PRO A 140 -4.42 1.11 -9.74
N CYS A 141 -4.71 0.35 -8.67
CA CYS A 141 -4.44 0.71 -7.28
C CYS A 141 -2.94 0.76 -6.91
N VAL A 142 -2.04 0.30 -7.78
CA VAL A 142 -0.60 0.28 -7.52
C VAL A 142 0.06 1.53 -8.08
N VAL A 143 0.67 2.31 -7.19
CA VAL A 143 1.60 3.41 -7.48
C VAL A 143 3.02 2.84 -7.51
N PRO A 144 3.68 2.77 -8.68
CA PRO A 144 5.02 2.20 -8.79
C PRO A 144 6.05 3.20 -8.26
N ASN A 145 7.07 2.71 -7.57
CA ASN A 145 8.25 3.47 -7.19
C ASN A 145 9.49 2.74 -7.72
N PHE A 146 10.41 3.48 -8.35
CA PHE A 146 11.70 2.93 -8.78
C PHE A 146 12.88 3.64 -8.11
N GLY A 147 13.80 2.86 -7.57
CA GLY A 147 14.97 3.34 -6.86
C GLY A 147 15.97 2.22 -6.60
N LEU A 148 17.22 2.61 -6.36
CA LEU A 148 18.28 1.73 -5.92
C LEU A 148 18.45 1.89 -4.41
N HIS A 149 18.01 0.87 -3.68
CA HIS A 149 18.07 0.80 -2.23
C HIS A 149 19.52 0.60 -1.75
N PRO A 150 19.94 1.16 -0.60
CA PRO A 150 21.32 1.09 -0.11
C PRO A 150 21.92 -0.31 -0.03
N TRP A 151 21.12 -1.36 0.20
CA TRP A 151 21.62 -2.73 0.27
C TRP A 151 22.10 -3.28 -1.08
N PHE A 152 21.52 -2.81 -2.19
CA PHE A 152 21.80 -3.36 -3.53
C PHE A 152 22.78 -2.49 -4.32
N ILE A 153 23.39 -1.49 -3.68
CA ILE A 153 24.34 -0.59 -4.35
C ILE A 153 25.54 -1.36 -4.92
N SER A 154 26.03 -2.37 -4.23
CA SER A 154 27.17 -3.17 -4.71
C SER A 154 26.85 -3.98 -5.98
N ASP A 155 25.58 -4.29 -6.23
CA ASP A 155 25.11 -5.09 -7.36
C ASP A 155 24.82 -4.25 -8.61
N ARG A 156 24.87 -2.92 -8.51
CA ARG A 156 24.47 -2.01 -9.59
C ARG A 156 25.39 -2.12 -10.79
N THR A 157 24.82 -1.95 -11.99
CA THR A 157 25.61 -1.81 -13.21
C THR A 157 26.26 -0.42 -13.29
N GLY A 158 27.29 -0.26 -14.11
CA GLY A 158 27.87 1.08 -14.37
C GLY A 158 26.90 2.07 -15.02
N ASN A 159 25.77 1.60 -15.58
CA ASN A 159 24.76 2.41 -16.26
C ASN A 159 23.47 2.59 -15.42
N TRP A 160 23.48 2.17 -14.15
CA TRP A 160 22.28 2.12 -13.27
C TRP A 160 21.44 3.40 -13.27
N LEU A 161 22.08 4.58 -13.21
CA LEU A 161 21.37 5.86 -13.14
C LEU A 161 20.61 6.16 -14.44
N ASN A 162 21.21 5.82 -15.58
CA ASN A 162 20.57 5.99 -16.89
C ASN A 162 19.44 4.97 -17.07
N THR A 163 19.61 3.74 -16.59
CA THR A 163 18.54 2.74 -16.53
C THR A 163 17.36 3.28 -15.72
N LEU A 164 17.60 3.80 -14.51
CA LEU A 164 16.56 4.38 -13.64
C LEU A 164 15.82 5.54 -14.31
N LYS A 165 16.55 6.46 -14.95
CA LYS A 165 15.95 7.58 -15.70
C LYS A 165 14.99 7.09 -16.78
N LYS A 166 15.40 6.10 -17.58
CA LYS A 166 14.55 5.52 -18.64
C LYS A 166 13.28 4.87 -18.07
N PHE A 167 13.37 4.18 -16.94
CA PHE A 167 12.19 3.61 -16.27
C PHE A 167 11.20 4.68 -15.81
N LEU A 168 11.70 5.77 -15.20
CA LEU A 168 10.89 6.89 -14.72
C LEU A 168 10.29 7.74 -15.87
N GLU A 169 10.99 7.83 -17.00
CA GLU A 169 10.50 8.47 -18.24
C GLU A 169 9.41 7.62 -18.91
N ALA A 170 9.63 6.31 -19.02
CA ALA A 170 8.67 5.37 -19.61
C ALA A 170 7.42 5.15 -18.73
N THR A 171 7.50 5.49 -17.44
CA THR A 171 6.42 5.30 -16.47
C THR A 171 6.13 6.62 -15.75
N PRO A 172 5.39 7.56 -16.36
CA PRO A 172 5.11 8.87 -15.74
C PRO A 172 4.40 8.80 -14.39
N SER A 173 3.65 7.72 -14.14
CA SER A 173 2.97 7.45 -12.88
C SER A 173 3.88 6.96 -11.75
N ALA A 174 5.17 6.76 -12.02
CA ALA A 174 6.12 6.25 -11.04
C ALA A 174 6.75 7.37 -10.21
N ALA A 175 6.78 7.17 -8.90
CA ALA A 175 7.56 7.96 -7.95
C ALA A 175 9.00 7.42 -7.85
N VAL A 176 9.86 8.11 -7.10
CA VAL A 176 11.25 7.67 -6.89
C VAL A 176 11.31 6.89 -5.58
N GLY A 177 11.89 5.69 -5.58
CA GLY A 177 11.95 4.87 -4.37
C GLY A 177 12.01 3.38 -4.67
N GLU A 178 12.62 2.55 -3.85
CA GLU A 178 13.18 2.91 -2.55
C GLU A 178 14.64 3.37 -2.67
N ILE A 179 14.98 4.47 -2.00
CA ILE A 179 16.34 5.04 -1.99
C ILE A 179 16.72 5.38 -0.54
N GLY A 180 18.00 5.55 -0.19
CA GLY A 180 18.31 6.05 1.15
C GLY A 180 19.63 5.60 1.73
N LEU A 181 19.67 5.51 3.06
CA LEU A 181 20.87 5.25 3.86
C LEU A 181 20.62 4.18 4.92
N ASP A 182 21.57 3.26 5.08
CA ASP A 182 21.48 2.19 6.06
C ASP A 182 22.84 1.94 6.74
N LYS A 183 22.90 2.21 8.06
CA LYS A 183 24.01 1.85 8.96
C LYS A 183 23.64 0.68 9.90
N GLY A 184 22.59 -0.07 9.55
CA GLY A 184 22.14 -1.30 10.19
C GLY A 184 23.04 -2.51 9.88
N SER A 185 22.55 -3.71 10.15
CA SER A 185 23.34 -4.95 10.05
C SER A 185 23.76 -5.29 8.63
N ILE A 186 22.86 -5.09 7.66
CA ILE A 186 23.11 -5.32 6.24
C ILE A 186 23.83 -4.10 5.64
N GLY A 187 23.26 -2.90 5.82
CA GLY A 187 23.79 -1.68 5.22
C GLY A 187 25.24 -1.35 5.60
N ARG A 188 25.69 -1.69 6.83
CA ARG A 188 27.09 -1.47 7.25
C ARG A 188 28.13 -2.28 6.46
N GLN A 189 27.70 -3.26 5.67
CA GLN A 189 28.58 -4.05 4.80
C GLN A 189 28.83 -3.36 3.45
N ILE A 190 28.03 -2.33 3.13
CA ILE A 190 28.14 -1.53 1.92
C ILE A 190 28.88 -0.24 2.26
N ASP A 191 29.78 0.21 1.37
CA ASP A 191 30.49 1.48 1.57
C ASP A 191 29.51 2.64 1.76
N PHE A 192 29.58 3.28 2.93
CA PHE A 192 28.67 4.36 3.27
C PHE A 192 28.87 5.60 2.40
N THR A 193 30.08 5.82 1.89
CA THR A 193 30.34 6.93 0.95
C THR A 193 29.56 6.71 -0.35
N ALA A 194 29.61 5.50 -0.91
CA ALA A 194 28.79 5.11 -2.05
C ALA A 194 27.28 5.22 -1.76
N GLN A 195 26.79 4.83 -0.57
CA GLN A 195 25.39 5.04 -0.19
C GLN A 195 24.99 6.52 -0.28
N VAL A 196 25.81 7.40 0.29
CA VAL A 196 25.56 8.84 0.30
C VAL A 196 25.58 9.46 -1.10
N GLU A 197 26.53 9.08 -1.94
CA GLU A 197 26.63 9.55 -3.33
C GLU A 197 25.39 9.17 -4.14
N ILE A 198 25.05 7.89 -4.14
CA ILE A 198 23.93 7.35 -4.92
C ILE A 198 22.58 7.87 -4.40
N PHE A 199 22.42 7.98 -3.09
CA PHE A 199 21.23 8.58 -2.51
C PHE A 199 21.05 10.04 -2.97
N ARG A 200 22.14 10.84 -2.99
CA ARG A 200 22.08 12.22 -3.48
C ARG A 200 21.67 12.30 -4.95
N GLU A 201 22.21 11.45 -5.82
CA GLU A 201 21.84 11.44 -7.24
C GLU A 201 20.35 11.15 -7.45
N GLN A 202 19.81 10.16 -6.73
CA GLN A 202 18.40 9.78 -6.84
C GLN A 202 17.47 10.84 -6.24
N LEU A 203 17.87 11.48 -5.14
CA LEU A 203 17.11 12.56 -4.52
C LEU A 203 17.08 13.82 -5.40
N GLN A 204 18.19 14.14 -6.09
CA GLN A 204 18.23 15.19 -7.11
C GLN A 204 17.34 14.85 -8.31
N LEU A 205 17.32 13.58 -8.73
CA LEU A 205 16.45 13.11 -9.80
C LEU A 205 14.96 13.29 -9.44
N ALA A 206 14.55 12.89 -8.23
CA ALA A 206 13.18 13.11 -7.74
C ALA A 206 12.79 14.60 -7.77
N LYS A 207 13.69 15.48 -7.29
CA LYS A 207 13.50 16.94 -7.32
C LYS A 207 13.36 17.47 -8.75
N LYS A 208 14.20 17.01 -9.68
CA LYS A 208 14.14 17.41 -11.10
C LYS A 208 12.82 16.99 -11.74
N LEU A 209 12.34 15.79 -11.43
CA LEU A 209 11.07 15.26 -11.93
C LEU A 209 9.84 15.85 -11.23
N LYS A 210 10.02 16.58 -10.12
CA LYS A 210 8.95 17.07 -9.24
C LYS A 210 8.04 15.94 -8.74
N ARG A 211 8.63 14.78 -8.43
CA ARG A 211 7.93 13.60 -7.92
C ARG A 211 8.35 13.31 -6.47
N PRO A 212 7.46 12.72 -5.65
CA PRO A 212 7.82 12.30 -4.31
C PRO A 212 8.93 11.24 -4.33
N ALA A 213 9.70 11.18 -3.24
CA ALA A 213 10.70 10.15 -3.02
C ALA A 213 10.39 9.31 -1.78
N SER A 214 10.40 7.99 -1.89
CA SER A 214 10.31 7.04 -0.78
C SER A 214 11.71 6.69 -0.26
N VAL A 215 12.00 7.04 0.99
CA VAL A 215 13.34 7.08 1.57
C VAL A 215 13.47 6.13 2.76
N HIS A 216 14.38 5.17 2.62
CA HIS A 216 14.90 4.32 3.67
C HIS A 216 15.90 5.06 4.55
N CYS A 217 15.77 4.90 5.87
CA CYS A 217 16.78 5.43 6.77
C CYS A 217 16.90 4.61 8.06
N VAL A 218 17.97 3.82 8.15
CA VAL A 218 18.30 3.05 9.37
C VAL A 218 19.59 3.57 9.98
N ARG A 219 19.48 4.10 11.21
CA ARG A 219 20.62 4.61 12.02
C ARG A 219 21.45 5.70 11.34
N ALA A 220 20.89 6.40 10.35
CA ALA A 220 21.57 7.44 9.57
C ALA A 220 20.76 8.76 9.49
N PHE A 221 19.85 9.02 10.43
CA PHE A 221 18.95 10.20 10.37
C PHE A 221 19.69 11.55 10.43
N GLY A 222 20.86 11.61 11.07
CA GLY A 222 21.71 12.81 11.05
C GLY A 222 22.23 13.10 9.65
N ASP A 223 22.83 12.10 9.00
CA ASP A 223 23.34 12.19 7.63
C ASP A 223 22.20 12.51 6.64
N LEU A 224 21.06 11.85 6.79
CA LEU A 224 19.85 12.11 6.00
C LEU A 224 19.43 13.58 6.11
N LEU A 225 19.34 14.11 7.32
CA LEU A 225 18.93 15.50 7.56
C LEU A 225 19.90 16.49 6.88
N GLU A 226 21.22 16.26 6.97
CA GLU A 226 22.22 17.10 6.29
C GLU A 226 22.09 17.05 4.76
N ILE A 227 21.87 15.86 4.19
CA ILE A 227 21.65 15.68 2.75
C ILE A 227 20.35 16.39 2.32
N MET A 228 19.27 16.26 3.09
CA MET A 228 18.01 16.92 2.79
C MET A 228 18.12 18.44 2.89
N LYS A 229 18.87 18.99 3.85
CA LYS A 229 19.12 20.44 3.95
C LYS A 229 19.89 20.98 2.74
N SER A 230 20.92 20.27 2.31
CA SER A 230 21.76 20.69 1.19
C SER A 230 21.08 20.56 -0.17
N THR A 231 20.19 19.57 -0.32
CA THR A 231 19.54 19.27 -1.62
C THR A 231 18.13 19.85 -1.73
N GLY A 232 17.44 20.07 -0.62
CA GLY A 232 16.04 20.51 -0.55
C GLY A 232 15.81 21.99 -0.95
N PRO A 233 14.61 22.52 -0.67
CA PRO A 233 13.44 21.81 -0.17
C PRO A 233 12.83 20.86 -1.22
N PHE A 234 11.95 19.95 -0.77
CA PHE A 234 11.26 18.95 -1.58
C PHE A 234 9.74 19.21 -1.58
N PRO A 235 9.25 20.15 -2.40
CA PRO A 235 7.82 20.50 -2.43
C PRO A 235 6.92 19.33 -2.88
N ALA A 236 7.43 18.42 -3.71
CA ALA A 236 6.73 17.20 -4.11
C ALA A 236 6.68 16.13 -2.99
N GLY A 237 7.40 16.36 -1.89
CA GLY A 237 7.42 15.50 -0.72
C GLY A 237 8.51 14.43 -0.71
N VAL A 238 8.86 13.98 0.49
CA VAL A 238 9.77 12.85 0.74
C VAL A 238 9.11 11.98 1.81
N VAL A 239 8.77 10.74 1.51
CA VAL A 239 8.31 9.77 2.50
C VAL A 239 9.54 9.24 3.23
N LEU A 240 9.66 9.55 4.52
CA LEU A 240 10.58 8.86 5.40
C LEU A 240 9.88 7.60 5.87
N HIS A 241 10.15 6.51 5.17
CA HIS A 241 9.44 5.27 5.40
C HIS A 241 9.83 4.66 6.75
N SER A 242 8.87 3.98 7.37
CA SER A 242 8.98 3.33 8.66
C SER A 242 9.75 4.17 9.68
N TYR A 243 9.33 5.43 9.87
CA TYR A 243 10.11 6.42 10.59
C TYR A 243 10.32 6.02 12.06
N MET A 244 11.57 5.74 12.41
CA MET A 244 12.02 5.38 13.76
C MET A 244 12.97 6.42 14.39
N GLY A 245 13.04 7.61 13.78
CA GLY A 245 13.88 8.72 14.22
C GLY A 245 13.39 9.40 15.52
N SER A 246 14.01 10.52 15.87
CA SER A 246 13.66 11.25 17.09
C SER A 246 12.59 12.31 16.84
N ALA A 247 11.87 12.72 17.90
CA ALA A 247 10.87 13.79 17.81
C ALA A 247 11.51 15.14 17.46
N GLU A 248 12.77 15.33 17.88
CA GLU A 248 13.52 16.57 17.75
C GLU A 248 13.88 16.88 16.29
N MET A 249 13.99 15.87 15.43
CA MET A 249 14.29 16.04 14.00
C MET A 249 13.05 16.37 13.16
N VAL A 250 11.85 16.05 13.67
CA VAL A 250 10.59 16.17 12.92
C VAL A 250 10.32 17.58 12.40
N PRO A 251 10.48 18.67 13.18
CA PRO A 251 10.15 20.01 12.69
C PRO A 251 11.00 20.40 11.47
N GLU A 252 12.29 20.05 11.49
CA GLU A 252 13.19 20.41 10.40
C GLU A 252 12.98 19.53 9.16
N LEU A 253 12.79 18.22 9.34
CA LEU A 253 12.44 17.31 8.26
C LEU A 253 11.11 17.72 7.61
N SER A 254 10.10 18.07 8.41
CA SER A 254 8.78 18.53 7.93
C SER A 254 8.91 19.79 7.06
N ARG A 255 9.73 20.76 7.49
CA ARG A 255 10.00 22.00 6.74
C ARG A 255 10.67 21.72 5.39
N LEU A 256 11.46 20.66 5.29
CA LEU A 256 12.12 20.24 4.05
C LEU A 256 11.19 19.45 3.11
N GLY A 257 9.97 19.13 3.54
CA GLY A 257 8.98 18.40 2.75
C GLY A 257 8.75 16.95 3.18
N ALA A 258 9.30 16.51 4.32
CA ALA A 258 9.12 15.15 4.79
C ALA A 258 7.66 14.84 5.16
N TYR A 259 7.25 13.63 4.79
CA TYR A 259 6.12 12.88 5.32
C TYR A 259 6.68 11.70 6.11
N PHE A 260 5.96 11.24 7.11
CA PHE A 260 6.40 10.19 8.02
C PHE A 260 5.38 9.06 7.98
N SER A 261 5.77 7.91 7.45
CA SER A 261 4.97 6.71 7.52
C SER A 261 5.41 5.82 8.67
N PHE A 262 4.47 4.99 9.11
CA PHE A 262 4.64 4.08 10.23
C PHE A 262 4.20 2.69 9.80
N SER A 263 5.02 1.70 10.13
CA SER A 263 4.81 0.27 9.93
C SER A 263 4.66 -0.45 11.28
N GLY A 264 4.59 -1.79 11.26
CA GLY A 264 4.61 -2.61 12.47
C GLY A 264 5.86 -2.42 13.34
N PHE A 265 6.97 -1.89 12.81
CA PHE A 265 8.16 -1.58 13.60
C PHE A 265 7.93 -0.52 14.68
N LEU A 266 6.96 0.38 14.48
CA LEU A 266 6.56 1.37 15.50
C LEU A 266 6.19 0.69 16.83
N MET A 267 5.59 -0.49 16.77
CA MET A 267 5.17 -1.26 17.95
C MET A 267 6.34 -1.83 18.77
N SER A 268 7.56 -1.77 18.22
CA SER A 268 8.80 -2.08 18.96
C SER A 268 9.42 -0.86 19.62
N MET A 269 8.97 0.35 19.31
CA MET A 269 9.42 1.57 19.96
C MET A 269 8.79 1.68 21.36
N LYS A 270 9.57 2.13 22.36
CA LYS A 270 9.02 2.43 23.69
C LYS A 270 7.87 3.44 23.57
N GLU A 271 6.72 3.11 24.14
CA GLU A 271 5.48 3.87 23.97
C GLU A 271 5.63 5.37 24.24
N ARG A 272 6.29 5.77 25.35
CA ARG A 272 6.54 7.18 25.67
C ARG A 272 7.33 7.91 24.56
N LYS A 273 8.30 7.23 23.95
CA LYS A 273 9.08 7.78 22.83
C LYS A 273 8.22 7.88 21.57
N ALA A 274 7.46 6.83 21.26
CA ALA A 274 6.55 6.80 20.12
C ALA A 274 5.50 7.92 20.20
N LYS A 275 4.82 8.08 21.35
CA LYS A 275 3.86 9.17 21.59
C LYS A 275 4.49 10.55 21.42
N LYS A 276 5.67 10.78 22.00
CA LYS A 276 6.39 12.06 21.86
C LYS A 276 6.69 12.38 20.39
N MET A 277 7.18 11.38 19.65
CA MET A 277 7.53 11.52 18.24
C MET A 277 6.29 11.74 17.36
N LEU A 278 5.24 10.94 17.51
CA LEU A 278 3.99 11.11 16.78
C LEU A 278 3.34 12.48 17.03
N LYS A 279 3.25 12.93 18.29
CA LYS A 279 2.67 14.24 18.62
C LYS A 279 3.49 15.43 18.10
N SER A 280 4.73 15.22 17.69
CA SER A 280 5.57 16.27 17.07
C SER A 280 5.35 16.41 15.56
N ILE A 281 4.70 15.44 14.93
CA ILE A 281 4.47 15.42 13.47
C ILE A 281 3.17 16.17 13.16
N PRO A 282 3.18 17.13 12.22
CA PRO A 282 1.95 17.75 11.74
C PRO A 282 0.98 16.67 11.20
N PRO A 283 -0.30 16.66 11.58
CA PRO A 283 -1.24 15.61 11.15
C PRO A 283 -1.29 15.39 9.64
N GLU A 284 -1.10 16.46 8.86
CA GLU A 284 -1.08 16.45 7.41
C GLU A 284 0.18 15.82 6.78
N LYS A 285 1.13 15.36 7.62
CA LYS A 285 2.37 14.69 7.22
C LYS A 285 2.46 13.24 7.70
N ILE A 286 1.42 12.73 8.36
CA ILE A 286 1.36 11.35 8.83
C ILE A 286 0.84 10.45 7.71
N LEU A 287 1.50 9.32 7.52
CA LEU A 287 1.14 8.24 6.62
C LEU A 287 1.15 6.91 7.37
N LEU A 288 0.58 5.86 6.78
CA LEU A 288 0.61 4.49 7.31
C LEU A 288 1.13 3.56 6.22
N GLU A 289 1.80 2.50 6.61
CA GLU A 289 2.28 1.48 5.68
C GLU A 289 2.32 0.10 6.33
N THR A 290 2.48 -0.94 5.52
CA THR A 290 2.77 -2.28 6.05
C THR A 290 4.23 -2.65 6.00
N ASP A 291 4.98 -2.15 5.01
CA ASP A 291 6.30 -2.65 4.67
C ASP A 291 6.29 -4.17 4.38
N ALA A 292 5.12 -4.70 3.96
CA ALA A 292 4.95 -6.11 3.64
C ALA A 292 5.90 -6.52 2.49
N PRO A 293 6.55 -7.70 2.56
CA PRO A 293 6.27 -8.79 3.48
C PRO A 293 7.01 -8.73 4.83
N ASP A 294 7.74 -7.66 5.12
CA ASP A 294 8.46 -7.45 6.38
C ASP A 294 7.60 -6.65 7.39
N ALA A 295 8.21 -6.16 8.46
CA ALA A 295 7.60 -5.34 9.51
C ALA A 295 6.27 -5.88 10.10
N LEU A 296 6.16 -7.20 10.28
CA LEU A 296 4.98 -7.84 10.86
C LEU A 296 4.57 -7.16 12.20
N PRO A 297 3.34 -6.63 12.31
CA PRO A 297 2.88 -5.97 13.53
C PRO A 297 2.89 -6.89 14.75
N LYS A 298 3.20 -6.33 15.92
CA LYS A 298 3.08 -7.04 17.20
C LYS A 298 1.65 -6.98 17.71
N ALA A 299 0.79 -7.88 17.25
CA ALA A 299 -0.57 -7.97 17.80
C ALA A 299 -0.57 -8.57 19.21
N SER A 300 -1.49 -8.11 20.06
CA SER A 300 -1.69 -8.64 21.42
C SER A 300 -2.25 -10.07 21.43
N LYS A 301 -2.81 -10.53 20.30
CA LYS A 301 -3.27 -11.91 20.07
C LYS A 301 -2.80 -12.37 18.69
N SER A 302 -2.04 -13.46 18.62
CA SER A 302 -1.46 -14.01 17.38
C SER A 302 -2.53 -14.30 16.33
N ASP A 303 -3.71 -14.77 16.75
CA ASP A 303 -4.84 -15.15 15.88
C ASP A 303 -5.47 -13.97 15.11
N SER A 304 -5.05 -12.74 15.38
CA SER A 304 -5.55 -11.55 14.68
C SER A 304 -4.64 -11.05 13.55
N LEU A 305 -3.44 -11.61 13.41
CA LEU A 305 -2.54 -11.29 12.32
C LEU A 305 -2.86 -12.18 11.11
N ILE A 306 -2.88 -11.58 9.93
CA ILE A 306 -2.94 -12.32 8.67
C ILE A 306 -1.50 -12.61 8.26
N LEU A 307 -1.12 -13.89 8.24
CA LEU A 307 0.22 -14.34 7.90
C LEU A 307 0.22 -14.92 6.48
N ILE A 308 1.30 -14.68 5.75
CA ILE A 308 1.51 -15.33 4.45
C ILE A 308 2.24 -16.64 4.72
N GLU A 309 1.52 -17.76 4.59
CA GLU A 309 2.09 -19.10 4.70
C GLU A 309 2.98 -19.39 3.48
N ARG A 310 4.27 -19.66 3.71
CA ARG A 310 5.16 -20.18 2.66
C ARG A 310 4.93 -21.68 2.54
N LYS A 311 4.22 -22.14 1.49
CA LYS A 311 4.34 -23.54 1.06
C LYS A 311 5.71 -23.70 0.40
N VAL A 312 6.71 -24.16 1.15
CA VAL A 312 8.00 -24.53 0.56
C VAL A 312 7.77 -25.76 -0.33
N SER A 313 7.65 -25.57 -1.64
CA SER A 313 7.85 -26.67 -2.58
C SER A 313 9.36 -26.94 -2.66
N VAL A 314 9.76 -28.17 -2.36
CA VAL A 314 11.13 -28.71 -2.20
C VAL A 314 12.01 -28.64 -3.48
N ALA A 315 11.69 -27.78 -4.46
CA ALA A 315 12.30 -27.82 -5.78
C ALA A 315 13.41 -26.79 -6.04
N GLU A 316 13.62 -25.79 -5.18
CA GLU A 316 14.53 -24.66 -5.51
C GLU A 316 15.95 -24.73 -4.93
N GLU A 317 16.30 -25.73 -4.10
CA GLU A 317 17.65 -25.81 -3.49
C GLU A 317 18.65 -26.73 -4.22
N LEU A 318 18.31 -27.27 -5.39
CA LEU A 318 19.23 -28.12 -6.18
C LEU A 318 20.08 -27.37 -7.22
N LEU A 319 20.23 -26.05 -7.11
CA LEU A 319 21.07 -25.26 -8.04
C LEU A 319 22.31 -24.62 -7.42
N ASP A 320 22.64 -24.87 -6.14
CA ASP A 320 23.82 -24.25 -5.50
C ASP A 320 24.82 -25.24 -4.88
N CYS A 321 25.09 -26.36 -5.56
CA CYS A 321 26.21 -27.24 -5.21
C CYS A 321 27.01 -27.62 -6.46
N GLY A 322 27.74 -26.63 -7.00
CA GLY A 322 28.77 -26.82 -8.01
C GLY A 322 30.16 -26.95 -7.39
N GLU A 323 30.56 -28.20 -7.20
CA GLU A 323 31.91 -28.78 -7.17
C GLU A 323 33.15 -27.86 -7.01
N ASN A 324 33.97 -28.14 -5.98
CA ASN A 324 35.41 -28.40 -6.14
C ASN A 324 36.02 -29.07 -4.89
N SER A 325 36.79 -30.12 -5.10
CA SER A 325 37.67 -30.86 -4.16
C SER A 325 38.84 -31.42 -4.99
N PRO A 326 39.93 -31.99 -4.43
CA PRO A 326 40.40 -32.06 -3.03
C PRO A 326 41.92 -31.77 -2.84
N SER A 327 42.40 -31.65 -1.59
CA SER A 327 43.66 -32.31 -1.17
C SER A 327 43.87 -32.35 0.36
N ASN A 328 43.80 -33.57 0.90
CA ASN A 328 44.65 -34.23 1.92
C ASN A 328 45.16 -33.48 3.16
N ASN A 329 44.76 -33.95 4.36
CA ASN A 329 45.60 -34.87 5.15
C ASN A 329 44.92 -35.35 6.44
N ASP A 330 45.06 -36.67 6.62
CA ASP A 330 44.86 -37.58 7.76
C ASP A 330 44.92 -37.00 9.20
N ASN A 331 43.97 -37.45 10.04
CA ASN A 331 44.27 -38.27 11.22
C ASN A 331 43.00 -38.82 11.87
N ALA A 332 43.01 -40.13 12.11
CA ALA A 332 41.94 -40.93 12.71
C ALA A 332 42.01 -40.93 14.24
N ALA A 333 40.85 -40.87 14.92
CA ALA A 333 40.56 -41.62 16.13
C ALA A 333 39.07 -41.47 16.56
N ASP A 334 38.36 -42.59 16.43
CA ASP A 334 37.49 -43.21 17.43
C ASP A 334 36.07 -42.70 17.75
N ASN A 335 35.11 -43.60 17.47
CA ASN A 335 33.88 -43.95 18.20
C ASN A 335 32.82 -42.86 18.49
N THR A 336 31.70 -42.91 17.76
CA THR A 336 30.43 -43.55 18.19
C THR A 336 29.30 -43.20 17.22
N CYS A 337 28.56 -44.23 16.79
CA CYS A 337 27.31 -44.08 16.03
C CYS A 337 26.21 -43.57 16.96
N HIS A 338 25.62 -42.42 16.63
CA HIS A 338 24.26 -42.08 17.03
C HIS A 338 23.52 -41.58 15.80
N ASP A 339 22.57 -42.39 15.35
CA ASP A 339 21.48 -41.99 14.47
C ASP A 339 20.70 -40.86 15.14
N GLU A 340 20.80 -39.64 14.61
CA GLU A 340 19.73 -38.65 14.72
C GLU A 340 19.51 -38.04 13.35
N SER A 341 18.54 -38.59 12.63
CA SER A 341 17.86 -37.96 11.50
C SER A 341 17.09 -36.74 12.01
N GLY A 342 17.80 -35.66 12.32
CA GLY A 342 17.23 -34.34 12.56
C GLY A 342 17.15 -33.60 11.23
N ALA A 343 16.05 -33.79 10.49
CA ALA A 343 15.69 -32.83 9.45
C ALA A 343 15.51 -31.47 10.16
N SER A 344 16.52 -30.61 10.04
CA SER A 344 16.44 -29.22 10.50
C SER A 344 15.40 -28.51 9.64
N GLU A 345 14.13 -28.56 10.05
CA GLU A 345 13.10 -27.68 9.53
C GLU A 345 13.59 -26.24 9.75
N LEU A 346 13.89 -25.55 8.64
CA LEU A 346 14.14 -24.11 8.66
C LEU A 346 12.95 -23.42 9.34
N PRO A 347 13.18 -22.45 10.24
CA PRO A 347 12.08 -21.82 10.97
C PRO A 347 11.09 -21.21 9.97
N GLU A 348 9.80 -21.54 10.12
CA GLU A 348 8.72 -20.93 9.35
C GLU A 348 8.80 -19.40 9.50
N VAL A 349 9.20 -18.70 8.45
CA VAL A 349 9.27 -17.25 8.45
C VAL A 349 7.86 -16.73 8.19
N ASN A 350 7.20 -16.26 9.25
CA ASN A 350 5.90 -15.60 9.15
C ASN A 350 6.04 -14.24 8.46
N LEU A 351 5.58 -14.16 7.21
CA LEU A 351 5.60 -12.94 6.40
C LEU A 351 4.33 -12.11 6.61
N ASN A 352 4.50 -10.79 6.53
CA ASN A 352 3.45 -9.81 6.77
C ASN A 352 2.51 -9.65 5.56
N HIS A 353 1.22 -9.51 5.83
CA HIS A 353 0.18 -9.27 4.83
C HIS A 353 -0.21 -7.78 4.76
N PRO A 354 -0.49 -7.19 3.58
CA PRO A 354 -0.86 -5.76 3.46
C PRO A 354 -2.13 -5.36 4.25
N ALA A 355 -3.08 -6.27 4.44
CA ALA A 355 -4.25 -6.05 5.31
C ALA A 355 -3.88 -5.84 6.80
N ASN A 356 -2.67 -6.18 7.24
CA ASN A 356 -2.23 -5.90 8.61
C ASN A 356 -1.99 -4.40 8.86
N ILE A 357 -2.11 -3.53 7.86
CA ILE A 357 -2.12 -2.07 8.05
C ILE A 357 -3.18 -1.62 9.07
N HIS A 358 -4.27 -2.38 9.24
CA HIS A 358 -5.30 -2.11 10.25
C HIS A 358 -4.77 -2.17 11.69
N HIS A 359 -3.77 -3.03 11.96
CA HIS A 359 -3.10 -3.09 13.25
C HIS A 359 -2.24 -1.85 13.49
N VAL A 360 -1.55 -1.39 12.43
CA VAL A 360 -0.75 -0.18 12.46
C VAL A 360 -1.63 1.06 12.66
N LEU A 361 -2.77 1.12 11.97
CA LEU A 361 -3.80 2.15 12.16
C LEU A 361 -4.27 2.19 13.60
N ALA A 362 -4.73 1.06 14.15
CA ALA A 362 -5.27 0.98 15.50
C ALA A 362 -4.24 1.40 16.55
N TYR A 363 -3.00 0.93 16.42
CA TYR A 363 -1.92 1.28 17.34
C TYR A 363 -1.57 2.77 17.26
N THR A 364 -1.39 3.31 16.06
CA THR A 364 -1.04 4.71 15.85
C THR A 364 -2.15 5.65 16.32
N ALA A 365 -3.41 5.32 16.04
CA ALA A 365 -4.58 6.08 16.50
C ALA A 365 -4.63 6.14 18.03
N ASN A 366 -4.38 5.01 18.71
CA ASN A 366 -4.31 4.96 20.17
C ASN A 366 -3.18 5.84 20.74
N LEU A 367 -2.00 5.87 20.11
CA LEU A 367 -0.90 6.73 20.55
C LEU A 367 -1.18 8.23 20.34
N LEU A 368 -1.92 8.57 19.29
CA LEU A 368 -2.34 9.94 18.97
C LEU A 368 -3.60 10.39 19.71
N GLU A 369 -4.27 9.49 20.43
CA GLU A 369 -5.57 9.75 21.08
C GLU A 369 -6.65 10.19 20.06
N MET A 370 -6.63 9.56 18.87
CA MET A 370 -7.58 9.78 17.77
C MET A 370 -8.45 8.53 17.53
N SER A 371 -9.64 8.70 16.93
CA SER A 371 -10.39 7.55 16.42
C SER A 371 -9.68 6.93 15.20
N LYS A 372 -9.91 5.64 14.94
CA LYS A 372 -9.34 4.96 13.77
C LYS A 372 -9.83 5.60 12.47
N GLU A 373 -11.11 5.97 12.43
CA GLU A 373 -11.78 6.58 11.28
C GLU A 373 -11.19 7.95 10.97
N GLN A 374 -10.93 8.76 12.01
CA GLN A 374 -10.27 10.05 11.87
C GLN A 374 -8.84 9.92 11.36
N LEU A 375 -8.05 9.01 11.96
CA LEU A 375 -6.67 8.83 11.53
C LEU A 375 -6.61 8.28 10.10
N ALA A 376 -7.47 7.32 9.75
CA ALA A 376 -7.53 6.75 8.41
C ALA A 376 -7.90 7.80 7.35
N ASP A 377 -8.91 8.64 7.60
CA ASP A 377 -9.27 9.72 6.69
C ASP A 377 -8.11 10.70 6.48
N VAL A 378 -7.44 11.11 7.56
CA VAL A 378 -6.29 12.03 7.48
C VAL A 378 -5.14 11.41 6.70
N THR A 379 -4.73 10.18 7.02
CA THR A 379 -3.58 9.53 6.39
C THR A 379 -3.86 9.16 4.94
N TYR A 380 -5.09 8.74 4.62
CA TYR A 380 -5.54 8.51 3.25
C TYR A 380 -5.44 9.79 2.40
N ARG A 381 -6.03 10.90 2.87
CA ARG A 381 -5.97 12.18 2.16
C ARG A 381 -4.53 12.68 2.01
N ASN A 382 -3.69 12.47 3.02
CA ASN A 382 -2.28 12.82 2.95
C ASN A 382 -1.55 12.04 1.86
N ALA A 383 -1.76 10.73 1.79
CA ALA A 383 -1.15 9.86 0.80
C ALA A 383 -1.62 10.19 -0.63
N VAL A 384 -2.94 10.34 -0.83
CA VAL A 384 -3.51 10.74 -2.13
C VAL A 384 -2.90 12.06 -2.59
N ARG A 385 -2.88 13.08 -1.73
CA ARG A 385 -2.28 14.38 -2.07
C ARG A 385 -0.79 14.26 -2.39
N LEU A 386 -0.03 13.48 -1.62
CA LEU A 386 1.41 13.30 -1.82
C LEU A 386 1.72 12.62 -3.16
N PHE A 387 0.97 11.57 -3.49
CA PHE A 387 1.15 10.81 -4.72
C PHE A 387 0.36 11.40 -5.90
N SER A 388 -0.21 12.60 -5.77
CA SER A 388 -0.89 13.32 -6.84
C SER A 388 0.03 14.37 -7.47
N TYR A 389 0.65 13.99 -8.57
CA TYR A 389 1.57 14.81 -9.36
C TYR A 389 1.35 14.55 -10.86
N GLU A 390 1.97 15.36 -11.70
CA GLU A 390 1.86 15.23 -13.17
C GLU A 390 2.31 13.83 -13.63
N GLY A 391 1.41 13.10 -14.29
CA GLY A 391 1.62 11.72 -14.74
C GLY A 391 1.15 10.65 -13.75
N SER A 392 0.84 10.99 -12.49
CA SER A 392 0.30 10.06 -11.51
C SER A 392 -1.10 9.57 -11.87
N LYS A 393 -1.40 8.33 -11.47
CA LYS A 393 -2.75 7.73 -11.54
C LYS A 393 -3.76 8.43 -10.62
N LEU A 394 -3.29 9.10 -9.58
CA LEU A 394 -4.12 9.69 -8.53
C LEU A 394 -4.47 11.16 -8.75
N LEU A 395 -3.96 11.78 -9.82
CA LEU A 395 -4.19 13.20 -10.09
C LEU A 395 -5.68 13.57 -10.21
N GLN A 396 -6.54 12.61 -10.58
CA GLN A 396 -8.00 12.80 -10.65
C GLN A 396 -8.72 12.66 -9.30
N GLU A 397 -8.04 12.11 -8.29
CA GLU A 397 -8.58 11.89 -6.94
C GLU A 397 -8.16 13.01 -5.95
N ALA A 398 -7.29 13.92 -6.38
CA ALA A 398 -6.57 14.92 -5.58
C ALA A 398 -7.36 16.18 -5.19
#